data_AF-A0A0F9SMY2-F1
#
_entry.id   AF-A0A0F9SMY2-F1
#
_cell.length_a   1.000
_cell.length_b   1.000
_cell.length_c   1.000
_cell.angle_alpha   90.00
_cell.angle_beta   90.00
_cell.angle_gamma   90.00
#
_symmetry.space_group_name_H-M   'P 1'
#
loop_
_entity.id
_entity.type
_entity.pdbx_description
1 polymer ?
#
loop_
_entity_poly.entity_id
_entity_poly.type
_entity_poly.pdbx_seq_one_letter_code
_entity_poly.pdbx_strand_id
1 'polypeptide(L)'
;MNLFDIDDEIAAFFDRAIDPETGEILDGTALDEIERLKSQREQTLFGCAALIKNNNADIESLKEHKRGIDSKIKALTNRVDSVRKYMGYNFKKDEKFKNEFHTIYTMKNSTLIVLAKPEDLPVEYQRILPVETKKKELKADIISGEYSGTGAKIERGFTVAIR
;
A
#
# COMPACT_ATOMS: atom_id res chain seq x y z
N MET A 1 -27.94 -9.47 -2.66
CA MET A 1 -27.33 -9.69 -3.99
C MET A 1 -26.10 -8.84 -4.11
N ASN A 2 -25.10 -9.35 -4.81
CA ASN A 2 -24.00 -8.52 -5.28
C ASN A 2 -24.47 -7.71 -6.52
N LEU A 3 -23.66 -6.76 -7.00
CA LEU A 3 -24.03 -5.94 -8.15
C LEU A 3 -24.22 -6.74 -9.44
N PHE A 4 -23.47 -7.83 -9.60
CA PHE A 4 -23.56 -8.72 -10.76
C PHE A 4 -24.92 -9.44 -10.78
N ASP A 5 -25.35 -10.00 -9.65
CA ASP A 5 -26.66 -10.67 -9.56
C ASP A 5 -27.81 -9.69 -9.85
N ILE A 6 -27.69 -8.41 -9.43
CA ILE A 6 -28.69 -7.37 -9.70
C ILE A 6 -28.73 -7.05 -11.19
N ASP A 7 -27.57 -6.90 -11.83
CA ASP A 7 -27.48 -6.60 -13.26
C ASP A 7 -28.02 -7.78 -14.11
N ASP A 8 -27.73 -9.03 -13.71
CA ASP A 8 -28.26 -10.24 -14.35
C ASP A 8 -29.78 -10.38 -14.20
N GLU A 9 -30.31 -10.11 -13.01
CA GLU A 9 -31.76 -10.11 -12.79
C GLU A 9 -32.45 -9.01 -13.61
N ILE A 10 -31.89 -7.80 -13.68
CA ILE A 10 -32.43 -6.74 -14.53
C ILE A 10 -32.48 -7.19 -16.00
N ALA A 11 -31.40 -7.80 -16.51
CA ALA A 11 -31.36 -8.30 -17.90
C ALA A 11 -32.41 -9.38 -18.15
N ALA A 12 -32.52 -10.38 -17.26
CA ALA A 12 -33.52 -11.43 -17.36
C ALA A 12 -34.96 -10.90 -17.29
N PHE A 13 -35.21 -9.86 -16.48
CA PHE A 13 -36.49 -9.18 -16.39
C PHE A 13 -36.83 -8.38 -17.65
N PHE A 14 -35.85 -7.76 -18.30
CA PHE A 14 -36.05 -7.10 -19.59
C PHE A 14 -36.42 -8.10 -20.68
N ASP A 15 -35.69 -9.21 -20.80
CA ASP A 15 -35.88 -10.21 -21.86
C ASP A 15 -37.26 -10.90 -21.78
N ARG A 16 -37.80 -11.08 -20.57
CA ARG A 16 -39.12 -11.70 -20.36
C ARG A 16 -40.30 -10.73 -20.53
N ALA A 17 -40.06 -9.43 -20.34
CA ALA A 17 -41.13 -8.42 -20.25
C ALA A 17 -41.48 -7.77 -21.58
N ILE A 18 -40.66 -7.98 -22.61
CA ILE A 18 -40.80 -7.38 -23.94
C ILE A 18 -41.04 -8.49 -24.96
N ASP A 19 -42.04 -8.32 -25.82
CA ASP A 19 -42.21 -9.18 -26.99
C ASP A 19 -41.08 -8.89 -28.01
N PRO A 20 -40.28 -9.90 -28.39
CA PRO A 20 -39.13 -9.70 -29.26
C PRO A 20 -39.50 -9.31 -30.71
N GLU A 21 -40.73 -9.58 -31.15
CA GLU A 21 -41.20 -9.32 -32.53
C GLU A 21 -41.98 -8.01 -32.63
N THR A 22 -42.77 -7.65 -31.61
CA THR A 22 -43.63 -6.45 -31.64
C THR A 22 -43.09 -5.29 -30.79
N GLY A 23 -42.18 -5.57 -29.85
CA GLY A 23 -41.68 -4.58 -28.89
C GLY A 23 -42.72 -4.14 -27.85
N GLU A 24 -43.85 -4.84 -27.74
CA GLU A 24 -44.88 -4.56 -26.75
C GLU A 24 -44.48 -5.05 -25.36
N ILE A 25 -44.84 -4.30 -24.32
CA ILE A 25 -44.62 -4.71 -22.92
C ILE A 25 -45.67 -5.75 -22.55
N LEU A 26 -45.23 -6.99 -22.32
CA LEU A 26 -46.07 -8.14 -21.99
C LEU A 26 -46.46 -8.19 -20.50
N ASP A 27 -45.64 -7.59 -19.63
CA ASP A 27 -45.84 -7.58 -18.18
C ASP A 27 -45.94 -6.12 -17.68
N GLY A 28 -47.16 -5.70 -17.36
CA GLY A 28 -47.44 -4.34 -16.85
C GLY A 28 -46.79 -4.01 -15.51
N THR A 29 -46.26 -5.01 -14.79
CA THR A 29 -45.52 -4.81 -13.52
C THR A 29 -44.00 -4.83 -13.70
N ALA A 30 -43.50 -5.12 -14.90
CA ALA A 30 -42.07 -5.25 -15.16
C ALA A 30 -41.30 -3.94 -14.93
N LEU A 31 -41.91 -2.80 -15.24
CA LEU A 31 -41.31 -1.49 -15.00
C LEU A 31 -41.07 -1.25 -13.50
N ASP A 32 -42.07 -1.54 -12.66
CA ASP A 32 -41.98 -1.35 -11.20
C ASP A 32 -40.87 -2.23 -10.59
N GLU A 33 -40.74 -3.47 -11.04
CA GLU A 33 -39.73 -4.39 -10.53
C GLU A 33 -38.31 -4.03 -11.02
N ILE A 34 -38.16 -3.58 -12.26
CA ILE A 34 -36.88 -3.04 -12.78
C ILE A 34 -36.48 -1.78 -12.00
N GLU A 35 -37.41 -0.88 -11.69
CA GLU A 35 -37.14 0.28 -10.85
C GLU A 35 -36.70 -0.12 -9.43
N ARG A 36 -37.34 -1.14 -8.85
CA ARG A 36 -36.94 -1.70 -7.55
C ARG A 36 -35.50 -2.23 -7.58
N LEU A 37 -35.14 -3.02 -8.59
CA LEU A 37 -33.79 -3.57 -8.76
C LEU A 37 -32.74 -2.47 -8.98
N LYS A 38 -33.07 -1.42 -9.75
CA LYS A 38 -32.20 -0.25 -9.92
C LYS A 38 -31.98 0.49 -8.60
N SER A 39 -33.03 0.68 -7.80
CA SER A 39 -32.92 1.28 -6.46
C SER A 39 -32.04 0.44 -5.53
N GLN A 40 -32.19 -0.89 -5.56
CA GLN A 40 -31.35 -1.80 -4.79
C GLN A 40 -29.87 -1.74 -5.23
N ARG A 41 -29.61 -1.61 -6.53
CA ARG A 41 -28.27 -1.42 -7.10
C ARG A 41 -27.62 -0.13 -6.58
N GLU A 42 -28.38 0.97 -6.59
CA GLU A 42 -27.94 2.27 -6.10
C GLU A 42 -27.61 2.23 -4.60
N GLN A 43 -28.49 1.63 -3.79
CA GLN A 43 -28.24 1.44 -2.35
C GLN A 43 -26.97 0.62 -2.10
N THR A 44 -26.74 -0.42 -2.90
CA THR A 44 -25.53 -1.25 -2.80
C THR A 44 -24.27 -0.43 -3.10
N LEU A 45 -24.29 0.41 -4.15
CA LEU A 45 -23.19 1.31 -4.49
C LEU A 45 -22.92 2.35 -3.38
N PHE A 46 -23.96 2.95 -2.81
CA PHE A 46 -23.80 3.88 -1.68
C PHE A 46 -23.28 3.18 -0.42
N GLY A 47 -23.70 1.93 -0.17
CA GLY A 47 -23.14 1.11 0.89
C GLY A 47 -21.64 0.89 0.72
N CYS A 48 -21.19 0.56 -0.50
CA CYS A 48 -19.76 0.45 -0.81
C CYS A 48 -19.03 1.78 -0.61
N ALA A 49 -19.62 2.90 -1.04
CA ALA A 49 -19.02 4.21 -0.85
C ALA A 49 -18.86 4.59 0.63
N ALA A 50 -19.87 4.31 1.45
CA ALA A 50 -19.83 4.51 2.90
C ALA A 50 -18.75 3.63 3.56
N LEU A 51 -18.66 2.36 3.17
CA LEU A 51 -17.62 1.44 3.66
C LEU A 51 -16.22 1.97 3.34
N ILE A 52 -15.98 2.39 2.10
CA ILE A 52 -14.67 2.94 1.68
C ILE A 52 -14.34 4.21 2.47
N LYS A 53 -15.32 5.09 2.69
CA LYS A 53 -15.12 6.32 3.48
C LYS A 53 -14.71 6.01 4.92
N ASN A 54 -15.39 5.05 5.57
CA ASN A 54 -15.06 4.63 6.92
C ASN A 54 -13.66 4.01 6.98
N ASN A 55 -13.35 3.09 6.07
CA ASN A 55 -12.04 2.44 6.01
C ASN A 55 -10.91 3.47 5.77
N ASN A 56 -11.14 4.48 4.93
CA ASN A 56 -10.16 5.55 4.72
C ASN A 56 -9.93 6.39 5.98
N ALA A 57 -10.98 6.69 6.74
CA ALA A 57 -10.86 7.38 8.02
C ALA A 57 -10.05 6.54 9.03
N ASP A 58 -10.32 5.23 9.10
CA ASP A 58 -9.58 4.31 9.96
C ASP A 58 -8.10 4.20 9.55
N ILE A 59 -7.83 4.11 8.24
CA ILE A 59 -6.46 4.08 7.71
C ILE A 59 -5.67 5.32 8.14
N GLU A 60 -6.26 6.52 8.02
CA GLU A 60 -5.57 7.75 8.40
C GLU A 60 -5.33 7.85 9.90
N SER A 61 -6.31 7.46 10.72
CA SER A 61 -6.17 7.35 12.17
C SER A 61 -5.02 6.40 12.54
N LEU A 62 -4.98 5.21 11.94
CA LEU A 62 -3.92 4.23 12.18
C LEU A 62 -2.54 4.73 11.77
N LYS A 63 -2.42 5.48 10.66
CA LYS A 63 -1.16 6.10 10.24
C LYS A 63 -0.68 7.15 11.24
N GLU A 64 -1.58 7.93 11.82
CA GLU A 64 -1.23 8.89 12.86
C GLU A 64 -0.73 8.19 14.13
N HIS A 65 -1.44 7.17 14.59
CA HIS A 65 -1.00 6.36 15.73
C HIS A 65 0.37 5.72 15.49
N LYS A 66 0.59 5.15 14.30
CA LYS A 66 1.89 4.57 13.91
C LYS A 66 3.02 5.60 14.00
N ARG A 67 2.82 6.81 13.46
CA ARG A 67 3.83 7.89 13.55
C ARG A 67 4.17 8.25 15.00
N GLY A 68 3.17 8.27 15.88
CA GLY A 68 3.38 8.48 17.31
C GLY A 68 4.20 7.36 17.97
N ILE A 69 3.92 6.10 17.63
CA ILE A 69 4.66 4.94 18.14
C ILE A 69 6.11 4.95 17.62
N ASP A 70 6.32 5.16 16.32
CA ASP A 70 7.65 5.21 15.71
C ASP A 70 8.51 6.32 16.34
N SER A 71 7.90 7.47 16.63
CA SER A 71 8.57 8.57 17.34
C SER A 71 8.98 8.17 18.77
N LYS A 72 8.13 7.45 19.49
CA LYS A 72 8.45 6.92 20.84
C LYS A 72 9.55 5.87 20.78
N ILE A 73 9.50 4.94 19.83
CA ILE A 73 10.54 3.93 19.60
C ILE A 73 11.88 4.61 19.34
N LYS A 74 11.90 5.62 18.46
CA LYS A 74 13.11 6.39 18.16
C LYS A 74 13.66 7.10 19.40
N ALA A 75 12.80 7.75 20.18
CA ALA A 75 13.21 8.43 21.42
C ALA A 75 13.80 7.45 22.45
N LEU A 76 13.17 6.29 22.64
CA LEU A 76 13.66 5.25 23.55
C LEU A 76 14.98 4.64 23.06
N THR A 77 15.09 4.37 21.76
CA THR A 77 16.34 3.87 21.15
C THR A 77 17.49 4.85 21.37
N ASN A 78 17.26 6.14 21.09
CA ASN A 78 18.25 7.18 21.33
C ASN A 78 18.64 7.28 22.81
N ARG A 79 17.68 7.11 23.73
CA ARG A 79 17.96 7.10 25.17
C ARG A 79 18.81 5.90 25.57
N VAL A 80 18.48 4.70 25.09
CA VAL A 80 19.25 3.48 25.32
C VAL A 80 20.67 3.65 24.79
N ASP A 81 20.83 4.17 23.57
CA ASP A 81 22.15 4.39 22.97
C ASP A 81 22.96 5.44 23.71
N SER A 82 22.31 6.52 24.16
CA SER A 82 22.96 7.55 25.00
C SER A 82 23.47 6.97 26.32
N VAL A 83 22.63 6.19 27.02
CA VAL A 83 23.02 5.51 28.26
C VAL A 83 24.14 4.49 28.00
N ARG A 84 24.06 3.71 26.91
CA ARG A 84 25.11 2.77 26.54
C ARG A 84 26.44 3.46 26.24
N LYS A 85 26.41 4.60 25.53
CA LYS A 85 27.60 5.44 25.28
C LYS A 85 28.18 5.98 26.57
N TYR A 86 27.34 6.56 27.44
CA TYR A 86 27.76 7.05 28.75
C TYR A 86 28.42 5.93 29.57
N MET A 87 27.81 4.75 29.64
CA MET A 87 28.42 3.58 30.27
C MET A 87 29.75 3.25 29.63
N GLY A 88 29.81 3.12 28.30
CA GLY A 88 31.06 2.82 27.57
C GLY A 88 32.20 3.81 27.82
N TYR A 89 31.91 5.11 27.97
CA TYR A 89 32.92 6.12 28.31
C TYR A 89 33.46 5.98 29.74
N ASN A 90 32.66 5.47 30.67
CA ASN A 90 33.01 5.36 32.09
C ASN A 90 33.43 3.95 32.51
N PHE A 91 33.19 2.95 31.66
CA PHE A 91 33.47 1.54 31.95
C PHE A 91 34.89 1.20 31.54
N LYS A 92 35.70 0.62 32.45
CA LYS A 92 37.07 0.26 32.08
C LYS A 92 37.09 -1.04 31.28
N LYS A 93 38.10 -1.17 30.43
CA LYS A 93 38.33 -2.38 29.65
C LYS A 93 38.51 -3.58 30.59
N ASP A 94 37.85 -4.70 30.27
CA ASP A 94 37.89 -5.97 31.02
C ASP A 94 37.27 -5.94 32.43
N GLU A 95 36.59 -4.85 32.84
CA GLU A 95 35.78 -4.85 34.07
C GLU A 95 34.49 -5.68 33.90
N LYS A 96 34.03 -6.31 35.00
CA LYS A 96 32.78 -7.09 35.04
C LYS A 96 32.06 -6.82 36.35
N PHE A 97 30.79 -6.42 36.24
CA PHE A 97 29.90 -6.24 37.38
C PHE A 97 28.72 -7.21 37.26
N LYS A 98 28.34 -7.85 38.36
CA LYS A 98 27.21 -8.78 38.39
C LYS A 98 26.44 -8.62 39.70
N ASN A 99 25.13 -8.57 39.61
CA ASN A 99 24.22 -8.73 40.74
C ASN A 99 23.09 -9.71 40.37
N GLU A 100 22.05 -9.78 41.19
CA GLU A 100 20.90 -10.67 40.99
C GLU A 100 20.13 -10.39 39.68
N PHE A 101 20.13 -9.14 39.22
CA PHE A 101 19.29 -8.69 38.11
C PHE A 101 20.05 -8.43 36.81
N HIS A 102 21.34 -8.09 36.89
CA HIS A 102 22.11 -7.57 35.77
C HIS A 102 23.55 -8.10 35.77
N THR A 103 24.08 -8.31 34.58
CA THR A 103 25.51 -8.55 34.35
C THR A 103 26.02 -7.56 33.32
N ILE A 104 27.06 -6.81 33.66
CA ILE A 104 27.67 -5.79 32.82
C ILE A 104 29.12 -6.20 32.57
N TYR A 105 29.51 -6.29 31.30
CA TYR A 105 30.86 -6.61 30.88
C TYR A 105 31.12 -6.02 29.50
N THR A 106 32.38 -5.79 29.16
CA THR A 106 32.76 -5.41 27.79
C THR A 106 32.87 -6.65 26.92
N MET A 107 32.28 -6.58 25.72
CA MET A 107 32.46 -7.61 24.70
C MET A 107 33.55 -7.16 23.73
N LYS A 108 34.36 -8.11 23.23
CA LYS A 108 35.16 -7.87 22.03
C LYS A 108 34.19 -7.76 20.85
N ASN A 109 34.05 -6.57 20.29
CA ASN A 109 33.30 -6.40 19.05
C ASN A 109 34.02 -7.13 17.91
N SER A 110 33.28 -7.56 16.88
CA SER A 110 33.86 -8.04 15.63
C SER A 110 34.77 -6.96 15.02
N THR A 111 35.85 -7.39 14.38
CA THR A 111 36.76 -6.51 13.63
C THR A 111 35.96 -5.69 12.63
N LEU A 112 35.90 -4.37 12.83
CA LEU A 112 35.26 -3.45 11.90
C LEU A 112 36.28 -3.08 10.81
N ILE A 113 35.96 -3.39 9.56
CA ILE A 113 36.71 -2.85 8.42
C ILE A 113 36.18 -1.43 8.17
N VAL A 114 37.01 -0.43 8.39
CA VAL A 114 36.70 0.97 8.05
C VAL A 114 37.08 1.16 6.58
N LEU A 115 36.08 1.26 5.71
CA LEU A 115 36.25 1.50 4.29
C LEU A 115 36.26 3.01 4.02
N ALA A 116 37.24 3.51 3.27
CA ALA A 116 37.29 4.92 2.87
C ALA A 116 36.28 5.24 1.77
N LYS A 117 36.25 4.43 0.70
CA LYS A 117 35.23 4.45 -0.37
C LYS A 117 35.01 3.03 -0.90
N PRO A 118 33.77 2.66 -1.25
CA PRO A 118 33.48 1.36 -1.89
C PRO A 118 34.13 1.17 -3.27
N GLU A 119 34.44 2.27 -3.97
CA GLU A 119 35.03 2.29 -5.31
C GLU A 119 36.49 1.80 -5.34
N ASP A 120 37.21 1.99 -4.23
CA ASP A 120 38.60 1.59 -4.08
C ASP A 120 38.75 0.08 -3.78
N LEU A 121 37.63 -0.63 -3.61
CA LEU A 121 37.63 -2.06 -3.35
C LEU A 121 37.78 -2.86 -4.65
N PRO A 122 38.40 -4.05 -4.62
CA PRO A 122 38.31 -5.00 -5.73
C PRO A 122 36.86 -5.28 -6.11
N VAL A 123 36.61 -5.49 -7.42
CA VAL A 123 35.27 -5.74 -7.99
C VAL A 123 34.53 -6.88 -7.29
N GLU A 124 35.26 -7.87 -6.77
CA GLU A 124 34.73 -9.02 -6.02
C GLU A 124 33.98 -8.62 -4.73
N TYR A 125 34.30 -7.46 -4.15
CA TYR A 125 33.65 -6.91 -2.96
C TYR A 125 32.69 -5.76 -3.28
N GLN A 126 32.51 -5.42 -4.56
CA GLN A 126 31.56 -4.40 -5.00
C GLN A 126 30.23 -5.04 -5.38
N ARG A 127 29.13 -4.41 -4.97
CA ARG A 127 27.78 -4.80 -5.41
C ARG A 127 27.39 -3.98 -6.64
N ILE A 128 27.27 -4.63 -7.79
CA ILE A 128 26.69 -4.04 -8.99
C ILE A 128 25.16 -4.04 -8.84
N LEU A 129 24.54 -2.86 -8.82
CA LEU A 129 23.08 -2.74 -8.77
C LEU A 129 22.45 -3.13 -10.12
N PRO A 130 21.27 -3.77 -10.12
CA PRO A 130 20.55 -4.08 -11.35
C PRO A 130 20.09 -2.80 -12.06
N VAL A 131 19.85 -2.90 -13.37
CA VAL A 131 19.34 -1.81 -14.20
C VAL A 131 18.00 -1.32 -13.67
N GLU A 132 17.94 -0.07 -13.20
CA GLU A 132 16.71 0.56 -12.72
C GLU A 132 15.91 1.16 -13.89
N THR A 133 14.63 0.78 -14.01
CA THR A 133 13.73 1.36 -15.01
C THR A 133 13.13 2.67 -14.51
N LYS A 134 13.39 3.77 -15.23
CA LYS A 134 12.80 5.08 -14.93
C LYS A 134 11.40 5.24 -15.52
N LYS A 135 10.42 4.54 -14.94
CA LYS A 135 9.03 4.50 -15.44
C LYS A 135 8.35 5.88 -15.57
N LYS A 136 8.71 6.85 -14.73
CA LYS A 136 8.13 8.21 -14.78
C LYS A 136 8.60 9.00 -16.00
N GLU A 137 9.92 9.01 -16.24
CA GLU A 137 10.53 9.64 -17.42
C GLU A 137 10.02 8.94 -18.68
N LEU A 138 10.07 7.61 -18.71
CA LEU A 138 9.54 6.81 -19.83
C LEU A 138 8.06 7.10 -20.12
N LYS A 139 7.22 7.28 -19.10
CA LYS A 139 5.81 7.66 -19.29
C LYS A 139 5.68 9.04 -19.93
N ALA A 140 6.50 10.01 -19.53
CA ALA A 140 6.51 11.34 -20.13
C ALA A 140 6.96 11.26 -21.60
N ASP A 141 8.00 10.50 -21.90
CA ASP A 141 8.59 10.38 -23.24
C ASP A 141 7.67 9.62 -24.22
N ILE A 142 6.89 8.64 -23.74
CA ILE A 142 5.85 7.98 -24.55
C ILE A 142 4.69 8.94 -24.85
N ILE A 143 4.35 9.84 -23.91
CA ILE A 143 3.28 10.83 -24.11
C ILE A 143 3.74 11.96 -25.05
N SER A 144 4.99 12.41 -24.93
CA SER A 144 5.58 13.44 -25.81
C SER A 144 5.93 12.93 -27.20
N GLY A 145 6.03 11.61 -27.38
CA GLY A 145 6.39 10.95 -28.64
C GLY A 145 7.90 10.84 -28.88
N GLU A 146 8.74 11.19 -27.90
CA GLU A 146 10.20 11.09 -27.98
C GLU A 146 10.69 9.64 -27.82
N TYR A 147 9.87 8.75 -27.24
CA TYR A 147 10.15 7.33 -27.12
C TYR A 147 9.39 6.49 -28.15
N SER A 148 10.13 5.82 -29.05
CA SER A 148 9.60 4.90 -30.08
C SER A 148 10.08 3.46 -29.94
N GLY A 149 10.66 3.10 -28.79
CA GLY A 149 11.20 1.76 -28.54
C GLY A 149 10.13 0.69 -28.29
N THR A 150 10.43 -0.56 -28.64
CA THR A 150 9.57 -1.72 -28.35
C THR A 150 9.74 -2.13 -26.88
N GLY A 151 8.67 -2.16 -26.08
CA GLY A 151 8.73 -2.64 -24.68
C GLY A 151 7.82 -1.94 -23.67
N ALA A 152 7.10 -0.87 -24.03
CA ALA A 152 6.18 -0.17 -23.14
C ALA A 152 4.92 0.30 -23.90
N LYS A 153 3.74 0.19 -23.26
CA LYS A 153 2.45 0.65 -23.79
C LYS A 153 1.70 1.48 -22.75
N ILE A 154 0.92 2.46 -23.20
CA ILE A 154 0.00 3.21 -22.34
C ILE A 154 -1.37 2.52 -22.37
N GLU A 155 -1.90 2.21 -21.20
CA GLU A 155 -3.28 1.77 -21.00
C GLU A 155 -4.01 2.75 -20.08
N ARG A 156 -5.27 3.05 -20.41
CA ARG A 156 -6.13 3.89 -19.57
C ARG A 156 -7.01 3.00 -18.71
N GLY A 157 -6.81 3.06 -17.40
CA GLY A 157 -7.77 2.54 -16.41
C GLY A 157 -8.73 3.64 -15.95
N PHE A 158 -9.83 3.24 -15.33
CA PHE A 158 -10.70 4.15 -14.56
C PHE A 158 -10.65 3.78 -13.08
N THR A 159 -10.95 4.76 -12.23
CA THR A 159 -11.06 4.55 -10.78
C THR A 159 -12.31 5.28 -10.31
N VAL A 160 -13.08 4.63 -9.46
CA VAL A 160 -14.26 5.23 -8.85
C VAL A 160 -13.80 6.27 -7.82
N ALA A 161 -14.21 7.52 -8.02
CA ALA A 161 -13.94 8.60 -7.07
C ALA A 161 -15.11 8.75 -6.10
N ILE A 162 -14.82 8.80 -4.80
CA ILE A 162 -15.80 9.06 -3.74
C ILE A 162 -15.48 10.44 -3.16
N ARG A 163 -16.48 11.33 -3.11
CA ARG A 163 -16.37 12.69 -2.57
C ARG A 163 -17.14 12.81 -1.26
#